data_AF-A0A182G4L3-F1
#
_entry.id   AF-A0A182G4L3-F1
#
_cell.length_a   1.000
_cell.length_b   1.000
_cell.length_c   1.000
_cell.angle_alpha   90.00
_cell.angle_beta   90.00
_cell.angle_gamma   90.00
#
_symmetry.space_group_name_H-M   'P 1'
#
loop_
_entity.id
_entity.type
_entity.pdbx_description
1 polymer ?
#
loop_
_entity_poly.entity_id
_entity_poly.type
_entity_poly.pdbx_seq_one_letter_code
_entity_poly.pdbx_strand_id
1 'polypeptide(L)'
;MLPTEAGKYSMVHRLYNVPMDKTEFDEEKSRIYKAAEVNGYDKRFIEKILQKHKRKKQRQDITTLQPNTQEVKRISLPFYPKTTNPIKNTLQRQGQERQHTSGPIV
;
A
#
# COMPACT_ATOMS: atom_id res chain seq x y z
N MET A 1 -0.38 4.36 -21.43
CA MET A 1 -0.40 4.65 -19.98
C MET A 1 0.80 5.52 -19.66
N LEU A 2 0.58 6.79 -19.30
CA LEU A 2 1.67 7.70 -18.93
C LEU A 2 2.15 7.35 -17.50
N PRO A 3 3.46 7.21 -17.25
CA PRO A 3 4.02 6.79 -15.95
C PRO A 3 3.95 7.87 -14.84
N THR A 4 3.25 8.99 -15.06
CA THR A 4 3.31 10.19 -14.21
C THR A 4 2.25 10.27 -13.12
N GLU A 5 1.24 9.39 -13.10
CA GLU A 5 0.23 9.38 -12.04
C GLU A 5 0.79 8.79 -10.73
N ALA A 6 1.57 7.70 -10.82
CA ALA A 6 2.09 6.97 -9.67
C ALA A 6 3.02 7.82 -8.77
N GLY A 7 3.84 8.70 -9.37
CA GLY A 7 4.79 9.54 -8.64
C GLY A 7 4.11 10.55 -7.70
N LYS A 8 2.94 11.10 -8.08
CA LYS A 8 2.22 12.11 -7.29
C LYS A 8 1.54 11.49 -6.07
N TYR A 9 0.93 10.32 -6.25
CA TYR A 9 0.33 9.57 -5.15
C TYR A 9 1.41 9.12 -4.16
N SER A 10 2.60 8.75 -4.64
CA SER A 10 3.76 8.41 -3.80
C SER A 10 4.25 9.60 -2.97
N MET A 11 4.45 10.78 -3.57
CA MET A 11 4.90 11.98 -2.84
C MET A 11 3.87 12.47 -1.81
N VAL A 12 2.58 12.48 -2.17
CA VAL A 12 1.51 12.86 -1.22
C VAL A 12 1.39 11.86 -0.07
N HIS A 13 1.54 10.57 -0.35
CA HIS A 13 1.55 9.54 0.69
C HIS A 13 2.73 9.74 1.65
N ARG A 14 3.93 10.00 1.11
CA ARG A 14 5.14 10.29 1.89
C ARG A 14 4.95 11.48 2.81
N LEU A 15 4.40 12.58 2.29
CA LEU A 15 4.17 13.84 3.02
C LEU A 15 3.39 13.64 4.34
N TYR A 16 2.43 12.69 4.37
CA TYR A 16 1.63 12.44 5.57
C TYR A 16 2.09 11.24 6.39
N ASN A 17 2.86 10.30 5.85
CA ASN A 17 3.20 9.06 6.56
C ASN A 17 4.64 9.01 7.09
N VAL A 18 5.51 9.89 6.61
CA VAL A 18 6.88 10.02 7.13
C VAL A 18 6.91 11.14 8.17
N PRO A 19 7.48 10.94 9.36
CA PRO A 19 7.71 12.03 10.31
C PRO A 19 8.72 13.00 9.72
N MET A 20 8.33 14.28 9.62
CA MET A 20 9.17 15.35 9.08
C MET A 20 8.99 16.60 9.95
N ASP A 21 10.00 17.45 9.95
CA ASP A 21 9.88 18.77 10.56
C ASP A 21 8.97 19.69 9.73
N LYS A 22 8.43 20.73 10.38
CA LYS A 22 7.47 21.64 9.74
C LYS A 22 8.05 22.32 8.50
N THR A 23 9.33 22.68 8.53
CA THR A 23 10.05 23.28 7.40
C THR A 23 10.16 22.31 6.23
N GLU A 24 10.57 21.08 6.49
CA GLU A 24 10.68 20.02 5.49
C GLU A 24 9.32 19.68 4.86
N PHE A 25 8.26 19.68 5.67
CA PHE A 25 6.90 19.47 5.20
C PHE A 25 6.47 20.53 4.19
N ASP A 26 6.74 21.81 4.48
CA ASP A 26 6.38 22.91 3.59
C ASP A 26 7.22 22.91 2.30
N GLU A 27 8.51 22.56 2.40
CA GLU A 27 9.38 22.36 1.23
C GLU A 27 8.88 21.23 0.32
N GLU A 28 8.57 20.08 0.91
CA GLU A 28 8.08 18.91 0.18
C GLU A 28 6.72 19.20 -0.48
N LYS A 29 5.83 19.90 0.23
CA LYS A 29 4.57 20.40 -0.33
C LYS A 29 4.80 21.33 -1.53
N SER A 30 5.80 22.21 -1.47
CA SER A 30 6.19 23.08 -2.58
C SER A 30 6.69 22.28 -3.79
N ARG A 31 7.50 21.23 -3.57
CA ARG A 31 7.96 20.32 -4.63
C ARG A 31 6.78 19.61 -5.30
N ILE A 32 5.79 19.16 -4.53
CA ILE A 32 4.58 18.53 -5.08
C ILE A 32 3.82 19.49 -5.98
N TYR A 33 3.66 20.75 -5.58
CA TYR A 33 3.01 21.77 -6.43
C TYR A 33 3.80 22.03 -7.72
N LYS A 34 5.11 22.21 -7.63
CA LYS A 34 5.97 22.42 -8.80
C LYS A 34 5.91 21.23 -9.76
N ALA A 35 5.98 20.01 -9.24
CA ALA A 35 5.86 18.80 -10.04
C ALA A 35 4.48 18.69 -10.70
N ALA A 36 3.41 19.11 -10.01
CA ALA A 36 2.07 19.12 -10.58
C ALA A 36 1.91 20.16 -11.70
N GLU A 37 2.48 21.34 -11.51
CA GLU A 37 2.48 22.44 -12.48
C GLU A 37 3.20 22.04 -13.78
N VAL A 38 4.40 21.46 -13.67
CA VAL A 38 5.16 20.94 -14.83
C VAL A 38 4.36 19.89 -15.61
N ASN A 39 3.54 19.12 -14.90
CA ASN A 39 2.67 18.11 -15.52
C ASN A 39 1.32 18.66 -16.01
N GLY A 40 1.07 19.98 -15.93
CA GLY A 40 -0.16 20.63 -16.41
C GLY A 40 -1.38 20.46 -15.50
N TYR A 41 -1.21 20.15 -14.21
CA TYR A 41 -2.31 19.97 -13.28
C TYR A 41 -2.67 21.27 -12.56
N ASP A 42 -3.97 21.52 -12.42
CA ASP A 42 -4.47 22.66 -11.65
C ASP A 42 -4.11 22.52 -10.17
N LYS A 43 -3.67 23.62 -9.56
CA LYS A 43 -3.37 23.72 -8.13
C LYS A 43 -4.56 23.30 -7.26
N ARG A 44 -5.79 23.65 -7.68
CA ARG A 44 -7.01 23.25 -6.96
C ARG A 44 -7.20 21.74 -6.91
N PHE A 45 -6.78 21.03 -7.96
CA PHE A 45 -6.85 19.57 -8.01
C PHE A 45 -5.89 18.94 -6.99
N ILE A 46 -4.67 19.44 -6.90
CA ILE A 46 -3.68 18.99 -5.91
C ILE A 46 -4.12 19.29 -4.48
N GLU A 47 -4.71 20.47 -4.25
CA GLU A 47 -5.27 20.82 -2.94
C GLU A 47 -6.37 19.85 -2.51
N LYS A 48 -7.28 19.46 -3.41
CA LYS A 48 -8.30 18.44 -3.13
C LYS A 48 -7.68 17.11 -2.71
N ILE A 49 -6.61 16.68 -3.38
CA ILE A 49 -5.89 15.43 -3.05
C ILE A 49 -5.24 15.54 -1.67
N LEU A 50 -4.53 16.64 -1.39
CA LEU A 50 -3.89 16.88 -0.11
C LEU A 50 -4.90 16.91 1.04
N GLN A 51 -6.03 17.59 0.85
CA GLN A 51 -7.11 17.63 1.85
C GLN A 51 -7.71 16.25 2.09
N LYS A 52 -7.90 15.44 1.05
CA LYS A 52 -8.41 14.07 1.17
C LYS A 52 -7.47 13.21 2.03
N HIS A 53 -6.16 13.28 1.80
CA HIS A 53 -5.15 12.56 2.59
C HIS A 53 -5.09 13.06 4.04
N LYS A 54 -5.11 14.39 4.25
CA LYS A 54 -5.17 14.98 5.59
C LYS A 54 -6.36 14.46 6.40
N ARG A 55 -7.56 14.50 5.82
CA ARG A 55 -8.79 13.99 6.46
C ARG A 55 -8.69 12.48 6.73
N LYS A 56 -8.11 11.71 5.80
CA LYS A 56 -7.90 10.27 6.00
C LYS A 56 -6.99 10.01 7.21
N LYS A 57 -5.83 10.67 7.28
CA LYS A 57 -4.88 10.52 8.38
C LYS A 57 -5.49 10.96 9.71
N GLN A 58 -6.15 12.11 9.76
CA GLN A 58 -6.87 12.56 10.97
C GLN A 58 -7.88 11.52 11.48
N ARG A 59 -8.65 10.89 10.58
CA ARG A 59 -9.57 9.81 10.98
C ARG A 59 -8.83 8.57 11.51
N GLN A 60 -7.66 8.25 10.98
CA GLN A 60 -6.82 7.15 11.45
C GLN A 60 -6.20 7.47 12.82
N ASP A 61 -5.81 8.72 13.06
CA ASP A 61 -5.21 9.15 14.31
C ASP A 61 -6.24 9.22 15.46
N ILE A 62 -7.50 9.55 15.14
CA ILE A 62 -8.59 9.68 16.13
C ILE A 62 -9.31 8.36 16.40
N THR A 63 -9.32 7.44 15.44
CA THR A 63 -10.06 6.18 15.59
C THR A 63 -9.37 5.22 16.55
N THR A 64 -10.14 4.55 17.40
CA THR A 64 -9.67 3.45 18.25
C THR A 64 -9.77 2.09 17.55
N LEU A 65 -10.36 2.05 16.36
CA LEU A 65 -10.47 0.84 15.55
C LEU A 65 -9.09 0.44 15.03
N GLN A 66 -8.52 -0.60 15.63
CA GLN A 66 -7.30 -1.21 15.13
C GLN A 66 -7.60 -1.90 13.79
N PRO A 67 -6.76 -1.69 12.75
CA PRO A 67 -6.87 -2.47 11.54
C PRO A 67 -6.72 -3.95 11.90
N ASN A 68 -7.55 -4.80 11.30
CA ASN A 68 -7.47 -6.24 11.50
C ASN A 68 -6.12 -6.75 10.98
N THR A 69 -5.13 -6.82 11.87
CA THR A 69 -3.77 -7.24 11.59
C THR A 69 -3.73 -8.75 11.76
N GLN A 70 -4.61 -9.47 11.06
CA GLN A 70 -4.54 -10.92 10.99
C GLN A 70 -3.23 -11.26 10.29
N GLU A 71 -2.24 -11.68 11.08
CA GLU A 71 -1.03 -12.29 10.54
C GLU A 71 -1.46 -13.49 9.70
N VAL A 72 -1.19 -13.44 8.39
CA VAL A 72 -1.42 -14.56 7.49
C VAL A 72 -0.43 -15.65 7.89
N LYS A 73 -0.86 -16.59 8.73
CA LYS A 73 -0.06 -17.76 9.13
C LYS A 73 0.21 -18.60 7.89
N ARG A 74 1.44 -18.54 7.39
CA ARG A 74 1.90 -19.36 6.26
C ARG A 74 2.43 -20.67 6.81
N ILE A 75 1.90 -21.79 6.31
CA ILE A 75 2.38 -23.13 6.62
C ILE A 75 3.03 -23.68 5.35
N SER A 76 4.31 -24.04 5.43
CA SER A 76 5.01 -24.73 4.34
C SER A 76 4.82 -26.24 4.50
N LEU A 77 4.29 -26.88 3.46
CA LEU A 77 4.17 -28.34 3.40
C LEU A 77 5.11 -28.89 2.32
N PRO A 78 5.89 -29.94 2.60
CA PRO A 78 6.66 -30.63 1.57
C PRO A 78 5.75 -31.20 0.48
N PHE A 79 6.18 -31.11 -0.79
CA PHE A 79 5.37 -31.53 -1.92
C PHE A 79 5.49 -33.03 -2.17
N TYR A 80 4.41 -33.76 -1.89
CA TYR A 80 4.28 -35.18 -2.17
C TYR A 80 3.06 -35.40 -3.08
N PRO A 81 3.24 -35.74 -4.38
CA PRO A 81 2.14 -35.73 -5.35
C PRO A 81 0.89 -36.53 -4.96
N LYS A 82 1.07 -37.67 -4.28
CA LYS A 82 -0.03 -38.56 -3.87
C LYS A 82 -0.87 -38.00 -2.71
N THR A 83 -0.28 -37.17 -1.84
CA THR A 83 -0.93 -36.64 -0.64
C THR A 83 -1.25 -35.16 -0.76
N THR A 84 -0.39 -34.35 -1.38
CA THR A 84 -0.57 -32.89 -1.52
C THR A 84 -1.63 -32.51 -2.56
N ASN A 85 -1.81 -33.29 -3.62
CA ASN A 85 -2.79 -32.98 -4.67
C ASN A 85 -4.25 -33.08 -4.19
N PRO A 86 -4.66 -34.11 -3.42
CA PRO A 86 -6.01 -34.20 -2.84
C PRO A 86 -6.31 -33.10 -1.82
N ILE A 87 -5.32 -32.70 -1.03
CA ILE A 87 -5.47 -31.69 0.04
C ILE A 87 -5.84 -30.31 -0.53
N LYS A 88 -5.51 -30.04 -1.80
CA LYS A 88 -5.84 -28.79 -2.50
C LYS A 88 -7.30 -28.37 -2.34
N ASN A 89 -8.22 -29.29 -2.61
CA ASN A 89 -9.66 -28.98 -2.62
C ASN A 89 -10.17 -28.69 -1.20
N THR A 90 -9.59 -29.33 -0.20
CA THR A 90 -9.94 -29.14 1.21
C THR A 90 -9.45 -27.78 1.73
N LEU A 91 -8.21 -27.38 1.40
CA LEU A 91 -7.65 -26.09 1.82
C LEU A 91 -8.40 -24.90 1.19
N GLN A 92 -8.76 -25.01 -0.09
CA GLN A 92 -9.55 -23.98 -0.77
C GLN A 92 -10.94 -23.80 -0.14
N ARG A 93 -11.62 -24.89 0.26
CA ARG A 93 -12.90 -24.82 0.99
C ARG A 93 -12.78 -24.12 2.34
N GLN A 94 -11.60 -24.15 2.97
CA GLN A 94 -11.32 -23.49 4.24
C GLN A 94 -10.81 -22.05 4.07
N GLY A 95 -10.85 -21.50 2.85
CA GLY A 95 -10.43 -20.13 2.57
C GLY A 95 -8.91 -19.92 2.59
N GLN A 96 -8.12 -20.99 2.47
CA GLN A 96 -6.67 -20.91 2.43
C GLN A 96 -6.18 -20.89 0.97
N GLU A 97 -5.45 -19.83 0.60
CA GLU A 97 -4.84 -19.69 -0.72
C GLU A 97 -3.44 -20.34 -0.76
N ARG A 98 -3.18 -21.13 -1.81
CA ARG A 98 -1.87 -21.72 -2.06
C ARG A 98 -1.00 -20.76 -2.86
N GLN A 99 0.24 -20.58 -2.42
CA GLN A 99 1.30 -19.99 -3.24
C GLN A 99 2.32 -21.08 -3.59
N HIS A 100 2.73 -21.14 -4.85
CA HIS A 100 3.81 -22.01 -5.30
C HIS A 100 5.13 -21.25 -5.19
N THR A 101 6.00 -21.65 -4.27
CA THR A 101 7.37 -21.17 -4.21
C THR A 101 8.29 -22.23 -4.81
N SER A 102 8.99 -21.89 -5.89
CA SER A 102 10.10 -22.69 -6.41
C SER A 102 11.29 -22.52 -5.45
N GLY A 103 11.37 -23.38 -4.43
CA GLY A 103 12.55 -23.50 -3.58
C GLY A 103 13.62 -24.36 -4.28
N PRO A 104 14.92 -24.19 -3.92
CA PRO A 104 15.99 -24.99 -4.50
C PRO A 104 15.81 -26.46 -4.13
N ILE A 105 16.11 -27.34 -5.08
CA ILE A 105 16.24 -28.77 -4.88
C ILE A 105 17.49 -28.98 -4.01
N VAL A 106 17.30 -29.47 -2.77
CA VAL A 106 18.37 -30.05 -1.95
C VAL A 106 18.36 -31.55 -2.17
#